data_AF-K1ZMB4-F1
#
_entry.id   AF-K1ZMB4-F1
#
_cell.length_a   1.000
_cell.length_b   1.000
_cell.length_c   1.000
_cell.angle_alpha   90.00
_cell.angle_beta   90.00
_cell.angle_gamma   90.00
#
_symmetry.space_group_name_H-M   'P 1'
#
loop_
_entity.id
_entity.type
_entity.pdbx_description
1 polymer ?
#
loop_
_entity_poly.entity_id
_entity_poly.type
_entity_poly.pdbx_seq_one_letter_code
_entity_poly.pdbx_strand_id
1 'polypeptide(L)'
;MRKVLLANNEIYHVLNKSIAKYKVFNNESDYLRMVNMLRYYTIQKPLMRFSQFNKLSSNEQKIFIIKNYTSNTQYLIDILSYNIMPTHIHLALKQLSDNGISNYVKNILISYSRYFNTKYKRKGPLWEGRFKNVHVNDEYQLLHLTRYIHLNAVSAGLVEKPEDWLASSYNEYISKVPKQDMICKFGGLINIKPEIYRKFVENRIAYQRQLSRIKKLILE
;
A
#
# COMPACT_ATOMS: atom_id res chain seq x y z
N MET A 1 1.01 -8.68 22.82
CA MET A 1 -0.43 -8.65 22.42
C MET A 1 -0.67 -7.33 21.67
N ARG A 2 -1.46 -7.26 20.59
CA ARG A 2 -1.83 -5.95 20.00
C ARG A 2 -2.75 -5.23 20.99
N LYS A 3 -2.53 -3.94 21.26
CA LYS A 3 -3.32 -3.17 22.24
C LYS A 3 -4.76 -2.88 21.79
N VAL A 4 -5.02 -2.91 20.48
CA VAL A 4 -6.33 -2.60 19.88
C VAL A 4 -6.72 -3.72 18.92
N LEU A 5 -7.96 -4.21 19.05
CA LEU A 5 -8.58 -5.16 18.13
C LEU A 5 -8.92 -4.41 16.83
N LEU A 6 -8.57 -5.00 15.68
CA LEU A 6 -8.94 -4.44 14.38
C LEU A 6 -10.40 -4.80 14.11
N ALA A 7 -11.27 -3.80 14.08
CA ALA A 7 -12.71 -3.96 13.86
C ALA A 7 -13.08 -3.81 12.37
N ASN A 8 -14.18 -4.46 11.97
CA ASN A 8 -14.72 -4.34 10.61
C ASN A 8 -15.31 -2.94 10.39
N ASN A 9 -15.29 -2.49 9.15
CA ASN A 9 -15.67 -1.15 8.69
C ASN A 9 -14.81 0.00 9.22
N GLU A 10 -13.89 -0.25 10.14
CA GLU A 10 -12.93 0.74 10.62
C GLU A 10 -11.71 0.86 9.71
N ILE A 11 -11.06 2.01 9.78
CA ILE A 11 -9.92 2.38 8.93
C ILE A 11 -8.64 2.48 9.76
N TYR A 12 -7.55 1.97 9.21
CA TYR A 12 -6.26 1.95 9.88
C TYR A 12 -5.13 2.39 8.94
N HIS A 13 -4.23 3.22 9.46
CA HIS A 13 -2.90 3.35 8.89
C HIS A 13 -2.09 2.12 9.28
N VAL A 14 -1.68 1.33 8.29
CA VAL A 14 -0.86 0.14 8.46
C VAL A 14 0.55 0.39 7.90
N LEU A 15 1.56 0.01 8.69
CA LEU A 15 2.98 0.18 8.36
C LEU A 15 3.76 -1.11 8.64
N ASN A 16 4.60 -1.51 7.70
CA ASN A 16 5.60 -2.56 7.93
C ASN A 16 6.96 -2.15 7.37
N LYS A 17 8.03 -2.49 8.09
CA LYS A 17 9.42 -2.13 7.77
C LYS A 17 10.28 -3.37 7.61
N SER A 18 11.25 -3.29 6.72
CA SER A 18 12.28 -4.31 6.57
C SER A 18 13.24 -4.29 7.74
N ILE A 19 13.82 -5.45 8.06
CA ILE A 19 14.81 -5.57 9.12
C ILE A 19 16.01 -4.64 8.86
N ALA A 20 16.53 -4.00 9.91
CA ALA A 20 17.73 -3.17 9.84
C ALA A 20 17.71 -2.12 8.71
N LYS A 21 16.52 -1.60 8.35
CA LYS A 21 16.32 -0.68 7.21
C LYS A 21 16.86 -1.23 5.88
N TYR A 22 16.90 -2.55 5.71
CA TYR A 22 17.40 -3.21 4.52
C TYR A 22 16.56 -2.85 3.28
N LYS A 23 17.17 -2.53 2.14
CA LYS A 23 16.41 -2.26 0.92
C LYS A 23 15.87 -3.57 0.35
N VAL A 24 14.55 -3.68 0.30
CA VAL A 24 13.85 -4.89 -0.16
C VAL A 24 13.19 -4.68 -1.51
N PHE A 25 13.01 -3.44 -1.96
CA PHE A 25 12.59 -3.11 -3.31
C PHE A 25 13.77 -2.48 -4.05
N ASN A 26 14.46 -3.27 -4.87
CA ASN A 26 15.75 -2.89 -5.45
C ASN A 26 15.63 -2.38 -6.90
N ASN A 27 14.57 -2.75 -7.61
CA ASN A 27 14.32 -2.39 -9.00
C ASN A 27 12.81 -2.31 -9.25
N GLU A 28 12.43 -1.78 -10.40
CA GLU A 28 11.03 -1.61 -10.81
C GLU A 28 10.21 -2.91 -10.72
N SER A 29 10.80 -4.06 -11.10
CA SER A 29 10.09 -5.36 -11.03
C SER A 29 9.70 -5.76 -9.61
N ASP A 30 10.49 -5.36 -8.61
CA ASP A 30 10.17 -5.61 -7.19
C ASP A 30 8.98 -4.78 -6.73
N TYR A 31 8.93 -3.51 -7.12
CA TYR A 31 7.81 -2.60 -6.82
C TYR A 31 6.54 -3.06 -7.53
N LEU A 32 6.61 -3.33 -8.84
CA LEU A 32 5.48 -3.80 -9.63
C LEU A 32 4.90 -5.10 -9.08
N ARG A 33 5.77 -6.04 -8.67
CA ARG A 33 5.32 -7.28 -8.03
C ARG A 33 4.54 -7.00 -6.75
N MET A 34 5.00 -6.09 -5.90
CA MET A 34 4.27 -5.73 -4.69
C MET A 34 2.93 -5.06 -5.00
N VAL A 35 2.87 -4.14 -5.97
CA VAL A 35 1.61 -3.53 -6.42
C VAL A 35 0.62 -4.61 -6.90
N ASN A 36 1.08 -5.59 -7.69
CA ASN A 36 0.25 -6.71 -8.13
C ASN A 36 -0.25 -7.56 -6.96
N MET A 37 0.60 -7.80 -5.96
CA MET A 37 0.23 -8.52 -4.74
C MET A 37 -0.78 -7.73 -3.90
N LEU A 38 -0.64 -6.41 -3.81
CA LEU A 38 -1.57 -5.55 -3.07
C LEU A 38 -2.98 -5.71 -3.64
N ARG A 39 -3.13 -5.69 -4.97
CA ARG A 39 -4.41 -5.95 -5.65
C ARG A 39 -4.90 -7.38 -5.40
N TYR A 40 -4.05 -8.37 -5.61
CA TYR A 40 -4.42 -9.79 -5.62
C TYR A 40 -4.93 -10.29 -4.26
N TYR A 41 -4.24 -9.94 -3.18
CA TYR A 41 -4.55 -10.48 -1.86
C TYR A 41 -5.73 -9.81 -1.16
N THR A 42 -6.40 -8.85 -1.80
CA THR A 42 -7.66 -8.27 -1.28
C THR A 42 -8.79 -9.30 -1.22
N ILE A 43 -8.78 -10.30 -2.09
CA ILE A 43 -9.79 -11.35 -2.19
C ILE A 43 -9.64 -12.35 -1.03
N GLN A 44 -10.76 -12.68 -0.39
CA GLN A 44 -10.79 -13.72 0.63
C GLN A 44 -10.65 -15.10 -0.02
N LYS A 45 -9.61 -15.86 0.38
CA LYS A 45 -9.31 -17.22 -0.10
C LYS A 45 -9.24 -17.30 -1.65
N PRO A 46 -8.23 -16.68 -2.29
CA PRO A 46 -8.10 -16.73 -3.75
C PRO A 46 -7.93 -18.18 -4.25
N LEU A 47 -8.56 -18.49 -5.39
CA LEU A 47 -8.59 -19.85 -5.97
C LEU A 47 -7.24 -20.33 -6.51
N MET A 48 -6.27 -19.44 -6.67
CA MET A 48 -4.95 -19.73 -7.23
C MET A 48 -3.87 -19.23 -6.27
N ARG A 49 -2.64 -19.73 -6.39
CA ARG A 49 -1.50 -19.09 -5.73
C ARG A 49 -1.06 -17.87 -6.54
N PHE A 50 -0.67 -16.79 -5.87
CA PHE A 50 -0.17 -15.60 -6.55
C PHE A 50 1.00 -15.89 -7.51
N SER A 51 1.89 -16.83 -7.19
CA SER A 51 3.01 -17.21 -8.05
C SER A 51 2.59 -17.86 -9.37
N GLN A 52 1.42 -18.50 -9.42
CA GLN A 52 0.83 -19.03 -10.66
C GLN A 52 0.07 -17.93 -11.38
N PHE A 53 -0.75 -17.16 -10.66
CA PHE A 53 -1.51 -16.05 -11.22
C PHE A 53 -0.61 -15.00 -11.90
N ASN A 54 0.52 -14.64 -11.27
CA ASN A 54 1.46 -13.67 -11.81
C ASN A 54 2.28 -14.19 -13.01
N LYS A 55 2.14 -15.46 -13.41
CA LYS A 55 2.71 -15.97 -14.67
C LYS A 55 1.77 -15.78 -15.86
N LEU A 56 0.48 -15.57 -15.60
CA LEU A 56 -0.51 -15.28 -16.63
C LEU A 56 -0.25 -13.90 -17.25
N SER A 57 -0.51 -13.75 -18.54
CA SER A 57 -0.54 -12.45 -19.21
C SER A 57 -1.60 -11.53 -18.61
N SER A 58 -1.49 -10.23 -18.83
CA SER A 58 -2.45 -9.24 -18.31
C SER A 58 -3.90 -9.55 -18.73
N ASN A 59 -4.11 -10.08 -19.94
CA ASN A 59 -5.44 -10.46 -20.43
C ASN A 59 -5.96 -11.72 -19.73
N GLU A 60 -5.13 -12.74 -19.57
CA GLU A 60 -5.50 -13.96 -18.84
C GLU A 60 -5.80 -13.68 -17.36
N GLN A 61 -5.05 -12.77 -16.73
CA GLN A 61 -5.35 -12.32 -15.36
C GLN A 61 -6.73 -11.67 -15.28
N LYS A 62 -7.05 -10.76 -16.21
CA LYS A 62 -8.38 -10.11 -16.29
C LYS A 62 -9.50 -11.14 -16.47
N ILE A 63 -9.35 -12.05 -17.44
CA ILE A 63 -10.32 -13.12 -17.70
C ILE A 63 -10.49 -14.02 -16.46
N PHE A 64 -9.38 -14.41 -15.82
CA PHE A 64 -9.41 -15.22 -14.61
C PHE A 64 -10.20 -14.53 -13.49
N ILE A 65 -9.96 -13.23 -13.29
CA ILE A 65 -10.69 -12.47 -12.26
C ILE A 65 -12.19 -12.41 -12.59
N ILE A 66 -12.56 -12.00 -13.81
CA ILE A 66 -13.96 -11.84 -14.24
C ILE A 66 -14.73 -13.16 -14.13
N LYS A 67 -14.10 -14.29 -14.54
CA LYS A 67 -14.75 -15.60 -14.55
C LYS A 67 -14.98 -16.17 -13.15
N ASN A 68 -14.09 -15.87 -12.20
CA ASN A 68 -14.08 -16.54 -10.89
C ASN A 68 -14.55 -15.65 -9.73
N TYR A 69 -14.58 -14.32 -9.91
CA TYR A 69 -14.94 -13.38 -8.86
C TYR A 69 -16.06 -12.46 -9.36
N THR A 70 -17.22 -12.56 -8.70
CA THR A 70 -18.43 -11.80 -9.01
C THR A 70 -18.71 -10.73 -7.95
N SER A 71 -19.87 -10.08 -8.02
CA SER A 71 -20.38 -9.17 -6.99
C SER A 71 -20.47 -9.80 -5.59
N ASN A 72 -20.61 -11.13 -5.50
CA ASN A 72 -20.67 -11.87 -4.23
C ASN A 72 -19.29 -12.23 -3.66
N THR A 73 -18.21 -11.80 -4.32
CA THR A 73 -16.84 -12.06 -3.86
C THR A 73 -16.61 -11.38 -2.52
N GLN A 74 -16.19 -12.16 -1.53
CA GLN A 74 -15.79 -11.63 -0.24
C GLN A 74 -14.37 -11.04 -0.33
N TYR A 75 -14.22 -9.81 0.14
CA TYR A 75 -12.95 -9.11 0.23
C TYR A 75 -12.53 -8.97 1.69
N LEU A 76 -11.25 -9.12 1.97
CA LEU A 76 -10.70 -8.96 3.31
C LEU A 76 -10.68 -7.48 3.74
N ILE A 77 -10.37 -6.59 2.80
CA ILE A 77 -10.10 -5.18 3.01
C ILE A 77 -10.45 -4.35 1.78
N ASP A 78 -10.59 -3.05 1.98
CA ASP A 78 -10.42 -2.05 0.93
C ASP A 78 -9.10 -1.29 1.13
N ILE A 79 -8.38 -1.06 0.03
CA ILE A 79 -7.17 -0.23 0.03
C ILE A 79 -7.62 1.20 -0.25
N LEU A 80 -7.33 2.14 0.64
CA LEU A 80 -7.69 3.53 0.46
C LEU A 80 -6.52 4.32 -0.12
N SER A 81 -5.31 4.07 0.35
CA SER A 81 -4.08 4.59 -0.26
C SER A 81 -2.89 3.72 0.05
N TYR A 82 -1.84 3.81 -0.77
CA TYR A 82 -0.57 3.13 -0.51
C TYR A 82 0.63 3.96 -0.96
N ASN A 83 1.77 3.69 -0.33
CA ASN A 83 3.11 4.08 -0.80
C ASN A 83 4.11 3.00 -0.41
N ILE A 84 4.81 2.45 -1.41
CA ILE A 84 5.86 1.44 -1.25
C ILE A 84 7.20 2.16 -1.32
N MET A 85 7.94 2.14 -0.22
CA MET A 85 9.26 2.75 -0.08
C MET A 85 10.33 1.66 -0.15
N PRO A 86 11.60 1.98 -0.47
CA PRO A 86 12.65 0.96 -0.63
C PRO A 86 12.81 -0.02 0.55
N THR A 87 12.47 0.43 1.77
CA THR A 87 12.67 -0.33 3.02
C THR A 87 11.37 -0.59 3.78
N HIS A 88 10.22 -0.09 3.33
CA HIS A 88 8.98 -0.18 4.11
C HIS A 88 7.74 0.12 3.26
N ILE A 89 6.55 -0.22 3.77
CA ILE A 89 5.27 0.04 3.09
C ILE A 89 4.33 0.80 4.01
N HIS A 90 3.61 1.78 3.45
CA HIS A 90 2.52 2.50 4.10
C HIS A 90 1.21 2.20 3.38
N LEU A 91 0.18 1.82 4.13
CA LEU A 91 -1.15 1.50 3.62
C LEU A 91 -2.22 2.18 4.48
N ALA A 92 -3.24 2.77 3.88
CA ALA A 92 -4.50 3.07 4.57
C ALA A 92 -5.51 1.99 4.16
N LEU A 93 -5.98 1.20 5.12
CA LEU A 93 -6.85 0.04 4.86
C LEU A 93 -8.14 0.15 5.66
N LYS A 94 -9.28 -0.12 5.01
CA LYS A 94 -10.56 -0.38 5.69
C LYS A 94 -10.74 -1.89 5.82
N GLN A 95 -11.05 -2.38 7.03
CA GLN A 95 -11.30 -3.81 7.22
C GLN A 95 -12.73 -4.17 6.77
N LEU A 96 -12.88 -5.25 6.00
CA LEU A 96 -14.20 -5.70 5.53
C LEU A 96 -14.63 -7.05 6.13
N SER A 97 -13.66 -7.92 6.42
CA SER A 97 -13.90 -9.22 7.05
C SER A 97 -13.15 -9.33 8.37
N ASP A 98 -13.60 -10.22 9.25
CA ASP A 98 -12.92 -10.52 10.51
C ASP A 98 -11.46 -10.89 10.28
N ASN A 99 -10.57 -10.23 11.02
CA ASN A 99 -9.12 -10.35 10.86
C ASN A 99 -8.61 -10.01 9.44
N GLY A 100 -9.39 -9.29 8.64
CA GLY A 100 -9.12 -9.00 7.24
C GLY A 100 -7.77 -8.34 7.01
N ILE A 101 -7.47 -7.25 7.73
CA ILE A 101 -6.17 -6.56 7.65
C ILE A 101 -5.04 -7.50 8.07
N SER A 102 -5.23 -8.28 9.14
CA SER A 102 -4.22 -9.20 9.64
C SER A 102 -3.85 -10.26 8.61
N ASN A 103 -4.86 -10.88 8.00
CA ASN A 103 -4.71 -11.91 6.98
C ASN A 103 -4.12 -11.33 5.70
N TYR A 104 -4.62 -10.17 5.26
CA TYR A 104 -4.12 -9.44 4.10
C TYR A 104 -2.62 -9.14 4.23
N VAL A 105 -2.21 -8.46 5.30
CA VAL A 105 -0.82 -8.08 5.51
C VAL A 105 0.07 -9.30 5.67
N LYS A 106 -0.38 -10.34 6.39
CA LYS A 106 0.35 -11.61 6.51
C LYS A 106 0.63 -12.22 5.13
N ASN A 107 -0.38 -12.29 4.27
CA ASN A 107 -0.29 -12.90 2.95
C ASN A 107 0.71 -12.15 2.05
N ILE A 108 0.63 -10.81 1.98
CA ILE A 108 1.56 -10.02 1.16
C ILE A 108 3.00 -10.13 1.68
N LEU A 109 3.22 -10.03 3.01
CA LEU A 109 4.57 -10.03 3.57
C LEU A 109 5.25 -11.40 3.43
N ILE A 110 4.52 -12.50 3.66
CA ILE A 110 5.05 -13.86 3.49
C ILE A 110 5.35 -14.15 2.03
N SER A 111 4.39 -13.85 1.14
CA SER A 111 4.54 -14.10 -0.30
C SER A 111 5.73 -13.33 -0.87
N TYR A 112 5.91 -12.07 -0.44
CA TYR A 112 7.03 -11.24 -0.88
C TYR A 112 8.36 -11.71 -0.29
N SER A 113 8.40 -12.10 0.99
CA SER A 113 9.62 -12.63 1.62
C SER A 113 10.13 -13.86 0.89
N ARG A 114 9.24 -14.79 0.51
CA ARG A 114 9.60 -16.00 -0.23
C ARG A 114 10.15 -15.65 -1.61
N TYR A 115 9.48 -14.76 -2.35
CA TYR A 115 9.96 -14.25 -3.63
C TYR A 115 11.36 -13.63 -3.51
N PHE A 116 11.52 -12.68 -2.59
CA PHE A 116 12.76 -11.94 -2.42
C PHE A 116 13.92 -12.86 -2.04
N ASN A 117 13.71 -13.74 -1.07
CA ASN A 117 14.73 -14.69 -0.64
C ASN A 117 15.14 -15.65 -1.77
N THR A 118 14.19 -16.14 -2.58
CA THR A 118 14.52 -16.95 -3.75
C THR A 118 15.28 -16.15 -4.81
N LYS A 119 14.79 -14.96 -5.20
CA LYS A 119 15.39 -14.12 -6.25
C LYS A 119 16.81 -13.68 -5.90
N TYR A 120 17.04 -13.28 -4.65
CA TYR A 120 18.31 -12.74 -4.17
C TYR A 120 19.18 -13.77 -3.44
N LYS A 121 18.83 -15.06 -3.51
CA LYS A 121 19.53 -16.16 -2.81
C LYS A 121 19.78 -15.87 -1.32
N ARG A 122 18.85 -15.16 -0.68
CA ARG A 122 18.92 -14.77 0.73
C ARG A 122 18.19 -15.78 1.60
N LYS A 123 18.62 -15.90 2.87
CA LYS A 123 17.92 -16.64 3.92
C LYS A 123 17.52 -15.71 5.06
N GLY A 124 16.54 -16.14 5.85
CA GLY A 124 16.11 -15.45 7.06
C GLY A 124 14.95 -14.46 6.86
N PRO A 125 14.57 -13.75 7.93
CA PRO A 125 13.48 -12.79 7.91
C PRO A 125 13.79 -11.60 7.01
N LEU A 126 12.74 -11.00 6.45
CA LEU A 126 12.81 -9.79 5.63
C LEU A 126 12.24 -8.56 6.35
N TRP A 127 11.29 -8.78 7.26
CA TRP A 127 10.49 -7.75 7.94
C TRP A 127 10.76 -7.71 9.45
N GLU A 128 10.66 -6.54 10.10
CA GLU A 128 10.88 -6.30 11.55
C GLU A 128 9.82 -6.96 12.46
N GLY A 129 9.06 -7.93 11.95
CA GLY A 129 8.01 -8.65 12.66
C GLY A 129 6.61 -8.19 12.29
N ARG A 130 5.74 -8.04 13.30
CA ARG A 130 4.33 -7.70 13.09
C ARG A 130 4.20 -6.26 12.57
N PHE A 131 3.25 -6.03 11.65
CA PHE A 131 2.93 -4.68 11.22
C PHE A 131 2.42 -3.81 12.38
N LYS A 132 2.71 -2.51 12.28
CA LYS A 132 2.16 -1.47 13.14
C LYS A 132 0.86 -0.97 12.53
N ASN A 133 -0.07 -0.55 13.38
CA ASN A 133 -1.33 0.04 12.96
C ASN A 133 -1.71 1.21 13.87
N VAL A 134 -2.41 2.20 13.31
CA VAL A 134 -3.01 3.33 14.01
C VAL A 134 -4.42 3.50 13.48
N HIS A 135 -5.40 3.59 14.38
CA HIS A 135 -6.80 3.82 14.01
C HIS A 135 -6.99 5.22 13.39
N VAL A 136 -7.85 5.31 12.39
CA VAL A 136 -8.25 6.56 11.75
C VAL A 136 -9.68 6.85 12.19
N ASN A 137 -9.83 7.86 13.04
CA ASN A 137 -11.07 8.17 13.75
C ASN A 137 -12.12 8.83 12.84
N ASP A 138 -11.69 9.58 11.82
CA ASP A 138 -12.58 10.36 10.98
C ASP A 138 -12.02 10.61 9.57
N GLU A 139 -12.86 11.14 8.68
CA GLU A 139 -12.54 11.44 7.29
C GLU A 139 -11.47 12.54 7.14
N TYR A 140 -11.38 13.48 8.08
CA TYR A 140 -10.39 14.55 8.06
C TYR A 140 -8.99 13.97 8.35
N GLN A 141 -8.89 13.12 9.37
CA GLN A 141 -7.69 12.36 9.68
C GLN A 141 -7.31 11.46 8.51
N LEU A 142 -8.28 10.81 7.86
CA LEU A 142 -8.06 10.01 6.67
C LEU A 142 -7.45 10.84 5.53
N LEU A 143 -8.03 11.98 5.20
CA LEU A 143 -7.53 12.88 4.15
C LEU A 143 -6.09 13.36 4.45
N HIS A 144 -5.80 13.71 5.69
CA HIS A 144 -4.45 14.09 6.09
C HIS A 144 -3.46 12.91 6.05
N LEU A 145 -3.93 11.69 6.37
CA LEU A 145 -3.16 10.47 6.25
C LEU A 145 -2.83 10.16 4.79
N THR A 146 -3.75 10.31 3.84
CA THR A 146 -3.45 10.06 2.42
C THR A 146 -2.39 11.01 1.90
N ARG A 147 -2.44 12.31 2.28
CA ARG A 147 -1.37 13.27 1.97
C ARG A 147 -0.04 12.83 2.57
N TYR A 148 -0.02 12.43 3.85
CA TYR A 148 1.19 11.91 4.47
C TYR A 148 1.74 10.72 3.67
N ILE A 149 0.90 9.75 3.33
CA ILE A 149 1.26 8.56 2.56
C ILE A 149 1.87 8.95 1.21
N HIS A 150 1.21 9.79 0.42
CA HIS A 150 1.66 10.21 -0.91
C HIS A 150 2.93 11.07 -0.90
N LEU A 151 3.16 11.86 0.16
CA LEU A 151 4.37 12.66 0.30
C LEU A 151 5.61 11.90 0.81
N ASN A 152 5.50 10.63 1.20
CA ASN A 152 6.65 9.90 1.78
C ASN A 152 7.87 9.85 0.83
N ALA A 153 7.66 9.57 -0.45
CA ALA A 153 8.75 9.46 -1.43
C ALA A 153 9.46 10.80 -1.64
N VAL A 154 8.70 11.90 -1.73
CA VAL A 154 9.22 13.27 -1.82
C VAL A 154 9.96 13.67 -0.54
N SER A 155 9.42 13.33 0.62
CA SER A 155 10.03 13.63 1.92
C SER A 155 11.34 12.89 2.14
N ALA A 156 11.47 11.71 1.54
CA ALA A 156 12.70 10.92 1.54
C ALA A 156 13.73 11.38 0.49
N GLY A 157 13.36 12.30 -0.40
CA GLY A 157 14.21 12.75 -1.51
C GLY A 157 14.37 11.72 -2.63
N LEU A 158 13.41 10.80 -2.79
CA LEU A 158 13.44 9.80 -3.87
C LEU A 158 12.96 10.37 -5.20
N VAL A 159 12.08 11.37 -5.15
CA VAL A 159 11.51 12.08 -6.30
C VAL A 159 11.22 13.54 -5.92
N GLU A 160 11.11 14.40 -6.92
CA GLU A 160 10.74 15.80 -6.70
C GLU A 160 9.23 15.98 -6.54
N LYS A 161 8.43 15.26 -7.35
CA LYS A 161 6.96 15.33 -7.30
C LYS A 161 6.36 13.97 -6.90
N PRO A 162 5.24 13.95 -6.18
CA PRO A 162 4.61 12.69 -5.74
C PRO A 162 4.10 11.82 -6.91
N GLU A 163 3.78 12.41 -8.07
CA GLU A 163 3.36 11.70 -9.28
C GLU A 163 4.46 10.91 -9.98
N ASP A 164 5.73 11.26 -9.72
CA ASP A 164 6.89 10.57 -10.30
C ASP A 164 7.17 9.25 -9.55
N TRP A 165 6.60 9.07 -8.36
CA TRP A 165 6.72 7.82 -7.60
C TRP A 165 5.61 6.84 -7.98
N LEU A 166 5.85 6.05 -9.02
CA LEU A 166 4.86 5.09 -9.54
C LEU A 166 4.47 3.98 -8.55
N ALA A 167 5.27 3.75 -7.50
CA ALA A 167 4.97 2.79 -6.44
C ALA A 167 4.08 3.37 -5.31
N SER A 168 3.21 4.31 -5.66
CA SER A 168 2.26 5.00 -4.79
C SER A 168 0.92 5.17 -5.49
N SER A 169 -0.17 5.24 -4.72
CA SER A 169 -1.50 5.50 -5.28
C SER A 169 -1.79 6.95 -5.62
N TYR A 170 -0.83 7.88 -5.52
CA TYR A 170 -1.07 9.30 -5.79
C TYR A 170 -1.66 9.55 -7.19
N ASN A 171 -1.16 8.85 -8.21
CA ASN A 171 -1.65 8.96 -9.59
C ASN A 171 -3.12 8.52 -9.74
N GLU A 172 -3.63 7.65 -8.86
CA GLU A 172 -5.06 7.29 -8.82
C GLU A 172 -5.92 8.45 -8.32
N TYR A 173 -5.42 9.27 -7.39
CA TYR A 173 -6.14 10.40 -6.81
C TYR A 173 -6.17 11.63 -7.72
N ILE A 174 -5.17 11.79 -8.59
CA ILE A 174 -5.09 12.89 -9.56
C ILE A 174 -5.59 12.49 -10.95
N SER A 175 -6.37 11.40 -11.06
CA SER A 175 -6.98 10.89 -12.29
C SER A 175 -5.98 10.62 -13.44
N LYS A 176 -4.75 10.23 -13.12
CA LYS A 176 -3.75 9.75 -14.10
C LYS A 176 -3.79 8.24 -14.33
N VAL A 177 -4.63 7.52 -13.58
CA VAL A 177 -4.85 6.08 -13.73
C VAL A 177 -6.30 5.85 -14.16
N PRO A 178 -6.56 5.07 -15.23
CA PRO A 178 -7.92 4.71 -15.63
C PRO A 178 -8.68 4.01 -14.50
N LYS A 179 -9.98 4.27 -14.37
CA LYS A 179 -10.80 3.77 -13.25
C LYS A 179 -10.75 2.24 -13.11
N GLN A 180 -10.72 1.51 -14.23
CA GLN A 180 -10.62 0.05 -14.26
C GLN A 180 -9.27 -0.49 -13.76
N ASP A 181 -8.22 0.34 -13.79
CA ASP A 181 -6.88 0.00 -13.37
C ASP A 181 -6.55 0.54 -11.98
N MET A 182 -7.45 1.27 -11.32
CA MET A 182 -7.28 1.69 -9.93
C MET A 182 -7.24 0.47 -8.99
N ILE A 183 -6.49 0.60 -7.91
CA ILE A 183 -6.45 -0.37 -6.80
C ILE A 183 -7.25 0.18 -5.62
N CYS A 184 -7.22 1.49 -5.44
CA CYS A 184 -7.77 2.14 -4.27
C CYS A 184 -9.28 2.40 -4.40
N LYS A 185 -10.01 2.16 -3.31
CA LYS A 185 -11.46 2.39 -3.19
C LYS A 185 -11.75 3.47 -2.16
N PHE A 186 -11.33 4.70 -2.48
CA PHE A 186 -11.52 5.86 -1.59
C PHE A 186 -12.81 6.66 -1.90
N GLY A 187 -13.54 6.33 -2.97
CA GLY A 187 -14.79 6.99 -3.32
C GLY A 187 -15.84 6.85 -2.22
N GLY A 188 -16.58 7.92 -1.94
CA GLY A 188 -17.55 7.98 -0.84
C GLY A 188 -16.93 8.37 0.51
N LEU A 189 -15.66 8.02 0.77
CA LEU A 189 -14.91 8.38 1.98
C LEU A 189 -14.09 9.65 1.81
N ILE A 190 -13.55 9.87 0.60
CA ILE A 190 -12.78 11.05 0.24
C ILE A 190 -13.35 11.59 -1.07
N ASN A 191 -14.21 12.61 -0.95
CA ASN A 191 -14.92 13.22 -2.09
C ASN A 191 -14.29 14.56 -2.46
N ILE A 192 -13.06 14.51 -2.96
CA ILE A 192 -12.28 15.68 -3.36
C ILE A 192 -11.95 15.59 -4.84
N LYS A 193 -12.10 16.71 -5.57
CA LYS A 193 -11.74 16.75 -6.99
C LYS A 193 -10.23 16.59 -7.17
N PRO A 194 -9.75 15.92 -8.24
CA PRO A 194 -8.33 15.70 -8.51
C PRO A 194 -7.46 16.95 -8.40
N GLU A 195 -7.94 18.10 -8.90
CA GLU A 195 -7.18 19.36 -8.91
C GLU A 195 -7.05 19.95 -7.50
N ILE A 196 -8.09 19.78 -6.68
CA ILE A 196 -8.10 20.23 -5.28
C ILE A 196 -7.21 19.31 -4.45
N TYR A 197 -7.28 17.99 -4.67
CA TYR A 197 -6.42 17.02 -4.00
C TYR A 197 -4.95 17.30 -4.27
N ARG A 198 -4.59 17.53 -5.54
CA ARG A 198 -3.25 17.90 -5.96
C ARG A 198 -2.74 19.10 -5.17
N LYS A 199 -3.51 20.21 -5.14
CA LYS A 199 -3.16 21.40 -4.37
C LYS A 199 -3.03 21.11 -2.86
N PHE A 200 -3.94 20.33 -2.30
CA PHE A 200 -3.93 19.93 -0.89
C PHE A 200 -2.71 19.10 -0.48
N VAL A 201 -2.22 18.24 -1.39
CA VAL A 201 -1.02 17.44 -1.15
C VAL A 201 0.25 18.25 -1.36
N GLU A 202 0.37 18.93 -2.49
CA GLU A 202 1.61 19.59 -2.92
C GLU A 202 1.95 20.82 -2.06
N ASN A 203 0.95 21.49 -1.45
CA ASN A 203 1.18 22.63 -0.56
C ASN A 203 2.00 22.30 0.70
N ARG A 204 2.20 21.02 1.05
CA ARG A 204 3.00 20.58 2.20
C ARG A 204 4.36 20.00 1.82
N ILE A 205 4.77 20.03 0.56
CA ILE A 205 6.08 19.49 0.13
C ILE A 205 7.24 20.16 0.89
N ALA A 206 7.30 21.49 0.91
CA ALA A 206 8.39 22.23 1.56
C ALA A 206 8.46 21.94 3.06
N TYR A 207 7.31 22.00 3.73
CA TYR A 207 7.18 21.68 5.15
C TYR A 207 7.63 20.25 5.47
N GLN A 208 7.24 19.27 4.65
CA GLN A 208 7.64 17.89 4.91
C GLN A 208 9.12 17.62 4.65
N ARG A 209 9.73 18.27 3.66
CA ARG A 209 11.18 18.22 3.47
C ARG A 209 11.92 18.78 4.68
N GLN A 210 11.43 19.89 5.26
CA GLN A 210 11.99 20.46 6.48
C GLN A 210 11.87 19.49 7.67
N LEU A 211 10.69 18.91 7.91
CA LEU A 211 10.51 17.92 8.98
C LEU A 211 11.42 16.69 8.80
N SER A 212 11.59 16.22 7.57
CA SER A 212 12.49 15.11 7.24
C SER A 212 13.95 15.44 7.57
N ARG A 213 14.41 16.65 7.23
CA ARG A 213 15.76 17.15 7.60
C ARG A 213 15.92 17.24 9.11
N ILE A 214 14.97 17.82 9.82
CA ILE A 214 14.99 17.92 11.29
C ILE A 214 15.07 16.53 11.93
N LYS A 215 14.26 15.56 11.46
CA LYS A 215 14.32 14.18 11.97
C LYS A 215 15.69 13.54 11.78
N LYS A 216 16.40 13.81 10.68
CA LYS A 216 17.75 13.29 10.45
C LYS A 216 18.76 13.91 11.44
N LEU A 217 18.61 15.19 11.77
CA LEU A 217 19.48 15.91 12.72
C LEU A 217 19.27 15.51 14.18
N ILE A 218 18.08 15.00 14.54
CA ILE A 218 17.73 14.60 15.91
C ILE A 218 17.94 13.09 16.16
N LEU A 219 18.14 12.30 15.11
CA LEU A 219 18.26 10.83 15.18
C LEU A 219 19.70 10.32 14.92
N GLU A 220 20.69 11.16 15.18
CA GLU A 220 22.08 10.79 15.50
C GLU A 220 22.27 10.85 17.02
#